data_AF-A0A3A1NLN7-F1
#
_entry.id   AF-A0A3A1NLN7-F1
#
_cell.length_a   1.000
_cell.length_b   1.000
_cell.length_c   1.000
_cell.angle_alpha   90.00
_cell.angle_beta   90.00
_cell.angle_gamma   90.00
#
_symmetry.space_group_name_H-M   'P 1'
#
loop_
_entity.id
_entity.type
_entity.pdbx_description
1 polymer ?
#
loop_
_entity_poly.entity_id
_entity_poly.type
_entity_poly.pdbx_seq_one_letter_code
_entity_poly.pdbx_strand_id
1 'polypeptide(L)'
;TDSQDLSLSGDDLSLSGDPTATPIDLSGYTETVAGANDITVTDDGNGNYTVDYVDGDKSSTNELSDLSLDGSNVLTLSNPATGGNSVDLSGLLDDDDVSITNTVTGNRIATISEPGITSVDINETVTSLSQNTSTGVITYVDEDGGTPATANVVSSDANNELSVGADGGASFEMTNIDVDGDGTTEDTVDSAMADITKVTAKSARIFYPPSIAIDASTNVIGANKDLYQEYVNQYAPTAPPYTNTFVSSTGAPGAIPTYNRADLYYYITYYDDTIFDNVSIDANGVMTYDIIGQPADYNALINVVFVVK
;
A
#
# COMPACT_ATOMS: atom_id res chain seq x y z
N THR A 1 -63.68 129.67 4.43
CA THR A 1 -62.48 128.85 4.63
C THR A 1 -62.70 127.62 3.79
N ASP A 2 -61.99 127.54 2.67
CA ASP A 2 -62.16 126.46 1.70
C ASP A 2 -61.81 125.12 2.37
N SER A 3 -62.73 124.15 2.29
CA SER A 3 -62.46 122.77 2.69
C SER A 3 -61.70 122.12 1.55
N GLN A 4 -60.41 121.88 1.73
CA GLN A 4 -59.64 121.03 0.83
C GLN A 4 -59.65 119.62 1.43
N ASP A 5 -60.34 118.68 0.78
CA ASP A 5 -60.32 117.27 1.17
C ASP A 5 -59.21 116.55 0.40
N LEU A 6 -58.46 115.67 1.05
CA LEU A 6 -57.55 114.76 0.37
C LEU A 6 -58.36 113.70 -0.38
N SER A 7 -58.02 113.48 -1.64
CA SER A 7 -58.63 112.47 -2.49
C SER A 7 -57.55 111.52 -3.00
N LEU A 8 -57.75 110.23 -2.76
CA LEU A 8 -56.96 109.16 -3.34
C LEU A 8 -57.74 108.60 -4.53
N SER A 9 -57.14 108.65 -5.72
CA SER A 9 -57.71 108.04 -6.92
C SER A 9 -56.65 107.16 -7.58
N GLY A 10 -56.89 105.85 -7.58
CA GLY A 10 -55.82 104.89 -7.84
C GLY A 10 -54.72 105.02 -6.80
N ASP A 11 -53.49 105.13 -7.25
CA ASP A 11 -52.32 105.30 -6.38
C ASP A 11 -51.94 106.76 -6.16
N ASP A 12 -52.67 107.72 -6.75
CA ASP A 12 -52.36 109.14 -6.65
C ASP A 12 -53.15 109.81 -5.53
N LEU A 13 -52.44 110.31 -4.52
CA LEU A 13 -53.03 111.13 -3.45
C LEU A 13 -52.93 112.62 -3.80
N SER A 14 -54.07 113.30 -3.88
CA SER A 14 -54.17 114.71 -4.26
C SER A 14 -55.09 115.51 -3.32
N LEU A 15 -55.08 116.84 -3.45
CA LEU A 15 -56.01 117.74 -2.77
C LEU A 15 -57.17 118.10 -3.71
N SER A 16 -58.40 117.81 -3.31
CA SER A 16 -59.59 118.11 -4.12
C SER A 16 -59.87 119.62 -4.15
N GLY A 17 -60.22 120.13 -5.34
CA GLY A 17 -60.62 121.52 -5.55
C GLY A 17 -59.48 122.51 -5.83
N ASP A 18 -58.22 122.06 -5.77
CA ASP A 18 -57.05 122.85 -6.20
C ASP A 18 -56.45 122.24 -7.48
N PRO A 19 -56.69 122.83 -8.66
CA PRO A 19 -56.18 122.30 -9.91
C PRO A 19 -54.65 122.48 -10.06
N THR A 20 -53.97 123.11 -9.11
CA THR A 20 -52.51 123.32 -9.13
C THR A 20 -51.74 122.33 -8.25
N ALA A 21 -52.42 121.58 -7.38
CA ALA A 21 -51.78 120.58 -6.54
C ALA A 21 -51.23 119.43 -7.41
N THR A 22 -49.94 119.15 -7.28
CA THR A 22 -49.33 118.00 -7.96
C THR A 22 -49.63 116.73 -7.15
N PRO A 23 -50.29 115.71 -7.73
CA PRO A 23 -50.57 114.47 -7.02
C PRO A 23 -49.30 113.77 -6.56
N ILE A 24 -49.36 113.10 -5.40
CA ILE A 24 -48.30 112.24 -4.90
C ILE A 24 -48.59 110.82 -5.37
N ASP A 25 -47.74 110.31 -6.27
CA ASP A 25 -47.81 108.95 -6.78
C ASP A 25 -47.28 107.95 -5.74
N LEU A 26 -48.17 107.06 -5.29
CA LEU A 26 -47.87 106.00 -4.33
C LEU A 26 -47.70 104.62 -4.98
N SER A 27 -47.74 104.51 -6.31
CA SER A 27 -47.73 103.23 -7.03
C SER A 27 -46.49 102.39 -6.73
N GLY A 28 -45.36 103.05 -6.44
CA GLY A 28 -44.09 102.43 -6.06
C GLY A 28 -44.08 101.75 -4.68
N TYR A 29 -45.14 101.90 -3.88
CA TYR A 29 -45.28 101.27 -2.56
C TYR A 29 -46.26 100.09 -2.56
N THR A 30 -46.66 99.60 -3.73
CA THR A 30 -47.42 98.35 -3.84
C THR A 30 -46.47 97.15 -3.71
N GLU A 31 -46.64 96.34 -2.67
CA GLU A 31 -45.93 95.07 -2.52
C GLU A 31 -46.78 93.95 -3.11
N THR A 32 -46.19 93.08 -3.94
CA THR A 32 -46.85 91.87 -4.45
C THR A 32 -46.14 90.65 -3.87
N VAL A 33 -46.86 89.82 -3.13
CA VAL A 33 -46.39 88.51 -2.69
C VAL A 33 -47.11 87.45 -3.52
N ALA A 34 -46.36 86.64 -4.28
CA ALA A 34 -46.91 85.54 -5.05
C ALA A 34 -46.41 84.20 -4.49
N GLY A 35 -47.34 83.28 -4.27
CA GLY A 35 -47.00 81.87 -4.08
C GLY A 35 -46.62 81.23 -5.42
N ALA A 36 -45.70 80.26 -5.39
CA ALA A 36 -45.33 79.47 -6.56
C ALA A 36 -45.61 77.99 -6.30
N ASN A 37 -46.04 77.29 -7.36
CA ASN A 37 -46.42 75.87 -7.34
C ASN A 37 -47.58 75.62 -6.35
N ASP A 38 -47.41 74.63 -5.48
CA ASP A 38 -48.44 74.12 -4.55
C ASP A 38 -48.77 75.08 -3.41
N ILE A 39 -48.03 76.19 -3.29
CA ILE A 39 -48.35 77.23 -2.32
C ILE A 39 -49.14 78.33 -3.01
N THR A 40 -50.37 78.55 -2.54
CA THR A 40 -51.17 79.73 -2.90
C THR A 40 -51.16 80.73 -1.77
N VAL A 41 -50.93 81.99 -2.10
CA VAL A 41 -51.04 83.10 -1.15
C VAL A 41 -52.21 83.98 -1.60
N THR A 42 -53.17 84.21 -0.72
CA THR A 42 -54.31 85.10 -0.96
C THR A 42 -54.27 86.28 0.00
N ASP A 43 -54.31 87.48 -0.56
CA ASP A 43 -54.52 88.74 0.16
C ASP A 43 -56.03 89.04 0.24
N ASP A 44 -56.52 89.39 1.42
CA ASP A 44 -57.92 89.79 1.62
C ASP A 44 -58.19 91.27 1.27
N GLY A 45 -57.16 92.03 0.90
CA GLY A 45 -57.25 93.45 0.56
C GLY A 45 -57.33 94.37 1.77
N ASN A 46 -57.22 93.84 2.99
CA ASN A 46 -57.06 94.59 4.23
C ASN A 46 -55.67 94.41 4.86
N GLY A 47 -54.72 93.84 4.11
CA GLY A 47 -53.33 93.66 4.51
C GLY A 47 -53.06 92.33 5.23
N ASN A 48 -54.00 91.38 5.21
CA ASN A 48 -53.79 90.03 5.74
C ASN A 48 -53.59 89.04 4.59
N TYR A 49 -52.50 88.27 4.67
CA TYR A 49 -52.17 87.23 3.70
C TYR A 49 -52.33 85.84 4.31
N THR A 50 -53.11 84.98 3.65
CA THR A 50 -53.21 83.55 4.02
C THR A 50 -52.34 82.74 3.08
N VAL A 51 -51.48 81.88 3.63
CA VAL A 51 -50.62 80.97 2.88
C VAL A 51 -51.18 79.56 3.03
N ASP A 52 -51.59 78.96 1.91
CA ASP A 52 -52.16 77.62 1.87
C ASP A 52 -51.26 76.70 1.01
N TYR A 53 -51.07 75.45 1.44
CA TYR A 53 -50.31 74.44 0.69
C TYR A 53 -51.26 73.36 0.19
N VAL A 54 -51.33 73.21 -1.13
CA VAL A 54 -52.11 72.20 -1.83
C VAL A 54 -51.16 71.12 -2.31
N ASP A 55 -51.03 70.06 -1.52
CA ASP A 55 -50.57 68.78 -2.06
C ASP A 55 -51.49 68.38 -3.23
N GLY A 56 -50.90 68.07 -4.39
CA GLY A 56 -51.59 67.97 -5.68
C GLY A 56 -52.73 66.96 -5.73
N ASP A 57 -52.70 65.92 -4.88
CA ASP A 57 -53.82 65.00 -4.67
C ASP A 57 -54.30 64.91 -3.20
N LYS A 58 -53.59 65.54 -2.25
CA LYS A 58 -53.85 65.56 -0.80
C LYS A 58 -53.92 64.18 -0.15
N SER A 59 -53.25 63.18 -0.71
CA SER A 59 -53.36 61.79 -0.25
C SER A 59 -52.12 61.35 0.50
N SER A 60 -52.22 61.19 1.83
CA SER A 60 -51.15 60.67 2.70
C SER A 60 -50.83 59.18 2.51
N THR A 61 -51.22 58.61 1.38
CA THR A 61 -51.14 57.19 1.09
C THR A 61 -50.41 56.88 -0.20
N ASN A 62 -50.04 57.87 -1.03
CA ASN A 62 -49.37 57.63 -2.30
C ASN A 62 -47.84 57.74 -2.19
N GLU A 63 -47.33 58.26 -1.06
CA GLU A 63 -45.92 58.43 -0.81
C GLU A 63 -45.29 57.08 -0.43
N LEU A 64 -44.55 56.50 -1.37
CA LEU A 64 -43.80 55.25 -1.16
C LEU A 64 -42.82 55.40 0.01
N SER A 65 -43.20 54.89 1.18
CA SER A 65 -42.49 55.20 2.43
C SER A 65 -41.83 53.99 3.10
N ASP A 66 -42.12 52.75 2.68
CA ASP A 66 -41.63 51.58 3.41
C ASP A 66 -41.55 50.31 2.51
N LEU A 67 -40.41 49.63 2.59
CA LEU A 67 -40.11 48.37 1.91
C LEU A 67 -40.21 47.26 2.94
N SER A 68 -41.17 46.34 2.76
CA SER A 68 -41.36 45.20 3.66
C SER A 68 -41.21 43.90 2.89
N LEU A 69 -40.32 43.02 3.38
CA LEU A 69 -40.21 41.64 2.91
C LEU A 69 -40.95 40.74 3.90
N ASP A 70 -41.98 40.06 3.42
CA ASP A 70 -42.72 39.12 4.26
C ASP A 70 -42.13 37.69 4.23
N GLY A 71 -42.64 36.82 5.11
CA GLY A 71 -42.22 35.42 5.17
C GLY A 71 -42.67 34.55 3.99
N SER A 72 -43.35 35.13 2.99
CA SER A 72 -43.65 34.51 1.70
C SER A 72 -42.69 35.01 0.61
N ASN A 73 -41.63 35.72 1.00
CA ASN A 73 -40.59 36.26 0.13
C ASN A 73 -41.13 37.22 -0.94
N VAL A 74 -42.21 37.94 -0.62
CA VAL A 74 -42.74 38.99 -1.47
C VAL A 74 -42.26 40.34 -0.93
N LEU A 75 -41.55 41.10 -1.76
CA LEU A 75 -41.23 42.48 -1.44
C LEU A 75 -42.44 43.35 -1.75
N THR A 76 -43.07 43.86 -0.70
CA THR A 76 -44.25 44.72 -0.81
C THR A 76 -43.87 46.17 -0.51
N LEU A 77 -44.37 47.07 -1.36
CA LEU A 77 -44.37 48.50 -1.10
C LEU A 77 -45.61 48.78 -0.23
N SER A 78 -45.41 48.98 1.07
CA SER A 78 -46.48 48.78 2.05
C SER A 78 -47.49 49.93 2.16
N ASN A 79 -47.25 51.07 1.51
CA ASN A 79 -48.21 52.17 1.46
C ASN A 79 -48.19 52.93 0.12
N PRO A 80 -49.26 52.81 -0.71
CA PRO A 80 -50.38 51.91 -0.53
C PRO A 80 -49.98 50.53 -1.07
N ALA A 81 -50.03 49.50 -0.22
CA ALA A 81 -49.90 48.12 -0.67
C ALA A 81 -51.09 47.77 -1.56
N THR A 82 -50.92 47.88 -2.87
CA THR A 82 -51.86 47.31 -3.84
C THR A 82 -51.29 45.98 -4.32
N GLY A 83 -52.14 45.00 -4.64
CA GLY A 83 -51.68 43.71 -5.20
C GLY A 83 -50.95 43.83 -6.55
N GLY A 84 -50.86 45.03 -7.14
CA GLY A 84 -50.06 45.33 -8.33
C GLY A 84 -48.66 45.89 -8.05
N ASN A 85 -48.34 46.27 -6.80
CA ASN A 85 -47.07 46.89 -6.41
C ASN A 85 -46.17 45.95 -5.58
N SER A 86 -46.39 44.64 -5.70
CA SER A 86 -45.56 43.60 -5.10
C SER A 86 -44.58 43.03 -6.12
N VAL A 87 -43.33 42.82 -5.72
CA VAL A 87 -42.35 42.05 -6.49
C VAL A 87 -42.28 40.66 -5.87
N ASP A 88 -42.69 39.66 -6.63
CA ASP A 88 -42.54 38.26 -6.25
C ASP A 88 -41.08 37.84 -6.44
N LEU A 89 -40.41 37.47 -5.35
CA LEU A 89 -39.04 36.99 -5.34
C LEU A 89 -38.95 35.47 -5.19
N SER A 90 -40.08 34.75 -5.17
CA SER A 90 -40.11 33.29 -4.99
C SER A 90 -39.31 32.55 -6.07
N GLY A 91 -39.28 33.07 -7.30
CA GLY A 91 -38.48 32.51 -8.40
C GLY A 91 -36.97 32.68 -8.28
N LEU A 92 -36.47 33.39 -7.25
CA LEU A 92 -35.03 33.52 -6.96
C LEU A 92 -34.56 32.59 -5.84
N LEU A 93 -35.46 31.79 -5.23
CA LEU A 93 -35.14 30.95 -4.07
C LEU A 93 -34.55 29.57 -4.43
N ASP A 94 -34.55 29.23 -5.72
CA ASP A 94 -34.17 27.91 -6.21
C ASP A 94 -32.72 27.84 -6.75
N ASP A 95 -31.96 28.93 -6.72
CA ASP A 95 -30.67 29.08 -7.43
C ASP A 95 -29.41 28.71 -6.60
N ASP A 96 -29.55 28.44 -5.29
CA ASP A 96 -28.38 28.26 -4.38
C ASP A 96 -28.31 26.88 -3.68
N ASP A 97 -29.28 25.98 -3.89
CA ASP A 97 -29.35 24.72 -3.15
C ASP A 97 -28.49 23.62 -3.78
N VAL A 98 -27.18 23.66 -3.50
CA VAL A 98 -26.27 22.53 -3.79
C VAL A 98 -26.59 21.36 -2.87
N SER A 99 -27.52 20.51 -3.30
CA SER A 99 -27.85 19.27 -2.59
C SER A 99 -26.82 18.17 -2.91
N ILE A 100 -26.07 17.71 -1.90
CA ILE A 100 -25.23 16.51 -2.03
C ILE A 100 -26.04 15.33 -1.53
N THR A 101 -26.61 14.54 -2.45
CA THR A 101 -27.35 13.33 -2.11
C THR A 101 -26.81 12.10 -2.84
N ASN A 102 -26.86 10.97 -2.12
CA ASN A 102 -26.26 9.66 -2.41
C ASN A 102 -24.73 9.62 -2.43
N THR A 103 -24.18 9.18 -1.29
CA THR A 103 -22.98 8.35 -1.29
C THR A 103 -23.44 6.93 -1.67
N VAL A 104 -23.48 6.68 -3.00
CA VAL A 104 -23.20 5.42 -3.70
C VAL A 104 -24.31 4.47 -4.23
N THR A 105 -24.29 4.11 -5.54
CA THR A 105 -24.10 2.71 -6.07
C THR A 105 -23.62 2.71 -7.55
N GLY A 106 -22.57 2.01 -8.00
CA GLY A 106 -21.65 1.13 -7.26
C GLY A 106 -20.78 1.86 -6.24
N ASN A 107 -20.41 3.14 -6.57
CA ASN A 107 -19.95 4.23 -5.71
C ASN A 107 -20.23 5.67 -6.28
N ARG A 108 -21.49 6.08 -6.56
CA ARG A 108 -21.90 7.51 -6.76
C ARG A 108 -21.38 8.41 -5.62
N ILE A 109 -20.61 9.47 -5.92
CA ILE A 109 -20.07 10.40 -4.90
C ILE A 109 -21.11 11.47 -4.55
N ALA A 110 -21.76 12.05 -5.55
CA ALA A 110 -22.75 13.09 -5.39
C ALA A 110 -23.65 13.18 -6.63
N THR A 111 -24.76 13.89 -6.51
CA THR A 111 -25.64 14.24 -7.63
C THR A 111 -25.87 15.74 -7.55
N ILE A 112 -25.52 16.49 -8.59
CA ILE A 112 -25.82 17.93 -8.68
C ILE A 112 -27.22 18.07 -9.28
N SER A 113 -28.10 18.81 -8.60
CA SER A 113 -29.46 19.07 -9.05
C SER A 113 -29.96 20.43 -8.54
N GLU A 114 -30.53 21.21 -9.44
CA GLU A 114 -31.23 22.47 -9.17
C GLU A 114 -32.55 22.50 -9.97
N PRO A 115 -33.60 23.21 -9.50
CA PRO A 115 -34.81 23.42 -10.28
C PRO A 115 -34.52 24.06 -11.64
N GLY A 116 -34.99 23.42 -12.71
CA GLY A 116 -34.85 23.94 -14.09
C GLY A 116 -33.64 23.42 -14.87
N ILE A 117 -32.71 22.68 -14.25
CA ILE A 117 -31.63 21.96 -14.97
C ILE A 117 -31.84 20.44 -14.92
N THR A 118 -31.25 19.74 -15.88
CA THR A 118 -31.16 18.28 -15.83
C THR A 118 -30.07 17.90 -14.83
N SER A 119 -30.40 17.07 -13.85
CA SER A 119 -29.45 16.63 -12.84
C SER A 119 -28.24 15.91 -13.47
N VAL A 120 -27.06 16.14 -12.89
CA VAL A 120 -25.79 15.54 -13.32
C VAL A 120 -25.21 14.71 -12.17
N ASP A 121 -24.94 13.44 -12.45
CA ASP A 121 -24.34 12.53 -11.49
C ASP A 121 -22.81 12.67 -11.46
N ILE A 122 -22.22 12.81 -10.28
CA ILE A 122 -20.78 12.65 -10.04
C ILE A 122 -20.55 11.22 -9.55
N ASN A 123 -19.88 10.41 -10.35
CA ASN A 123 -19.59 9.02 -10.03
C ASN A 123 -18.13 8.85 -9.63
N GLU A 124 -17.85 8.02 -8.62
CA GLU A 124 -16.52 7.43 -8.48
C GLU A 124 -16.36 6.42 -9.63
N THR A 125 -15.24 6.50 -10.33
CA THR A 125 -14.88 5.52 -11.35
C THR A 125 -14.28 4.28 -10.67
N VAL A 126 -14.64 3.09 -11.16
CA VAL A 126 -14.25 1.82 -10.53
C VAL A 126 -12.76 1.59 -10.72
N THR A 127 -12.01 1.51 -9.63
CA THR A 127 -10.64 1.01 -9.64
C THR A 127 -10.64 -0.51 -9.83
N SER A 128 -9.76 -1.03 -10.67
CA SER A 128 -9.60 -2.48 -10.82
C SER A 128 -8.20 -2.91 -10.43
N LEU A 129 -8.10 -3.90 -9.56
CA LEU A 129 -6.86 -4.58 -9.21
C LEU A 129 -7.05 -6.05 -9.52
N SER A 130 -6.27 -6.57 -10.47
CA SER A 130 -6.35 -7.96 -10.90
C SER A 130 -4.96 -8.56 -11.00
N GLN A 131 -4.88 -9.87 -10.82
CA GLN A 131 -3.66 -10.64 -11.01
C GLN A 131 -3.90 -11.64 -12.11
N ASN A 132 -2.97 -11.70 -13.06
CA ASN A 132 -2.99 -12.70 -14.11
C ASN A 132 -2.40 -14.00 -13.56
N THR A 133 -3.21 -15.05 -13.46
CA THR A 133 -2.80 -16.33 -12.85
C THR A 133 -1.73 -17.08 -13.64
N SER A 134 -1.54 -16.77 -14.92
CA SER A 134 -0.54 -17.43 -15.77
C SER A 134 0.80 -16.69 -15.81
N THR A 135 0.79 -15.37 -15.67
CA THR A 135 1.99 -14.53 -15.79
C THR A 135 2.43 -13.89 -14.48
N GLY A 136 1.58 -13.93 -13.45
CA GLY A 136 1.83 -13.31 -12.15
C GLY A 136 1.87 -11.78 -12.20
N VAL A 137 1.46 -11.16 -13.31
CA VAL A 137 1.40 -9.71 -13.43
C VAL A 137 0.17 -9.20 -12.69
N ILE A 138 0.40 -8.32 -11.72
CA ILE A 138 -0.64 -7.53 -11.08
C ILE A 138 -0.88 -6.30 -11.95
N THR A 139 -2.13 -6.10 -12.35
CA THR A 139 -2.57 -4.95 -13.15
C THR A 139 -3.52 -4.10 -12.33
N TYR A 140 -3.15 -2.84 -12.17
CA TYR A 140 -3.98 -1.79 -11.60
C TYR A 140 -4.44 -0.86 -12.73
N VAL A 141 -5.75 -0.69 -12.86
CA VAL A 141 -6.34 0.33 -13.74
C VAL A 141 -6.93 1.39 -12.83
N ASP A 142 -6.41 2.60 -12.96
CA ASP A 142 -6.95 3.77 -12.30
C ASP A 142 -8.31 4.17 -12.89
N GLU A 143 -8.93 5.07 -12.16
CA GLU A 143 -10.26 5.56 -12.39
C GLU A 143 -10.32 6.55 -13.58
N ASP A 144 -9.17 7.04 -14.05
CA ASP A 144 -9.02 7.88 -15.25
C ASP A 144 -9.05 7.04 -16.55
N GLY A 145 -9.05 5.70 -16.43
CA GLY A 145 -9.03 4.80 -17.58
C GLY A 145 -7.74 4.90 -18.39
N GLY A 146 -6.65 5.33 -17.74
CA GLY A 146 -5.34 5.52 -18.33
C GLY A 146 -4.65 4.21 -18.70
N THR A 147 -3.36 4.29 -19.02
CA THR A 147 -2.56 3.07 -19.22
C THR A 147 -2.42 2.35 -17.89
N PRO A 148 -2.77 1.05 -17.79
CA PRO A 148 -2.69 0.33 -16.54
C PRO A 148 -1.27 0.31 -15.97
N ALA A 149 -1.14 0.50 -14.66
CA ALA A 149 0.11 0.27 -13.96
C ALA A 149 0.25 -1.23 -13.67
N THR A 150 1.45 -1.77 -13.88
CA THR A 150 1.72 -3.20 -13.71
C THR A 150 2.86 -3.45 -12.74
N ALA A 151 2.76 -4.51 -11.95
CA ALA A 151 3.83 -5.03 -11.12
C ALA A 151 3.97 -6.54 -11.33
N ASN A 152 5.21 -7.04 -11.39
CA ASN A 152 5.48 -8.46 -11.55
C ASN A 152 5.62 -9.10 -10.16
N VAL A 153 4.93 -10.22 -9.93
CA VAL A 153 5.11 -11.04 -8.70
C VAL A 153 6.41 -11.83 -8.75
N VAL A 154 6.86 -12.17 -9.96
CA VAL A 154 8.09 -12.93 -10.23
C VAL A 154 8.91 -12.16 -11.26
N SER A 155 10.23 -12.03 -11.07
CA SER A 155 11.10 -11.36 -12.05
C SER A 155 11.04 -12.05 -13.41
N SER A 156 11.13 -11.25 -14.48
CA SER A 156 11.26 -11.71 -15.86
C SER A 156 12.70 -12.10 -16.24
N ASP A 157 13.66 -11.87 -15.35
CA ASP A 157 15.06 -12.18 -15.61
C ASP A 157 15.28 -13.69 -15.80
N ALA A 158 16.25 -14.05 -16.63
CA ALA A 158 16.62 -15.44 -16.85
C ALA A 158 17.18 -16.08 -15.57
N ASN A 159 17.01 -17.40 -15.45
CA ASN A 159 17.47 -18.20 -14.30
C ASN A 159 16.80 -17.81 -12.97
N ASN A 160 15.54 -17.38 -13.02
CA ASN A 160 14.80 -17.16 -11.80
C ASN A 160 14.42 -18.51 -11.17
N GLU A 161 14.71 -18.67 -9.90
CA GLU A 161 14.43 -19.90 -9.15
C GLU A 161 12.93 -19.99 -8.76
N LEU A 162 12.29 -18.82 -8.65
CA LEU A 162 10.84 -18.70 -8.45
C LEU A 162 10.13 -18.72 -9.80
N SER A 163 9.02 -19.44 -9.87
CA SER A 163 8.10 -19.48 -11.01
C SER A 163 6.73 -18.93 -10.61
N VAL A 164 5.89 -18.61 -11.60
CA VAL A 164 4.50 -18.20 -11.35
C VAL A 164 3.68 -19.46 -11.06
N GLY A 165 3.08 -19.51 -9.87
CA GLY A 165 2.18 -20.57 -9.44
C GLY A 165 0.81 -20.50 -10.13
N ALA A 166 -0.01 -21.54 -9.96
CA ALA A 166 -1.31 -21.65 -10.62
C ALA A 166 -2.32 -20.56 -10.24
N ASP A 167 -2.12 -19.89 -9.11
CA ASP A 167 -2.90 -18.75 -8.63
C ASP A 167 -2.30 -17.40 -9.05
N GLY A 168 -1.21 -17.38 -9.82
CA GLY A 168 -0.46 -16.19 -10.20
C GLY A 168 0.57 -15.74 -9.16
N GLY A 169 0.65 -16.39 -7.99
CA GLY A 169 1.63 -16.11 -6.95
C GLY A 169 3.05 -16.54 -7.33
N ALA A 170 4.05 -16.16 -6.52
CA ALA A 170 5.39 -16.72 -6.65
C ALA A 170 5.43 -18.10 -5.98
N SER A 171 5.90 -19.11 -6.72
CA SER A 171 6.09 -20.48 -6.24
C SER A 171 7.55 -20.90 -6.40
N PHE A 172 8.07 -21.58 -5.38
CA PHE A 172 9.32 -22.32 -5.46
C PHE A 172 8.98 -23.80 -5.40
N GLU A 173 9.28 -24.55 -6.45
CA GLU A 173 9.03 -25.99 -6.49
C GLU A 173 10.33 -26.71 -6.83
N MET A 174 10.80 -27.54 -5.91
CA MET A 174 11.95 -28.42 -6.13
C MET A 174 11.46 -29.68 -6.83
N THR A 175 11.41 -29.65 -8.16
CA THR A 175 11.13 -30.86 -8.94
C THR A 175 12.43 -31.58 -9.31
N ASN A 176 12.43 -32.91 -9.24
CA ASN A 176 13.50 -33.80 -9.73
C ASN A 176 14.82 -33.74 -8.95
N ILE A 177 14.74 -33.58 -7.63
CA ILE A 177 15.89 -33.83 -6.77
C ILE A 177 15.85 -35.32 -6.42
N ASP A 178 16.94 -36.03 -6.73
CA ASP A 178 17.22 -37.41 -6.29
C ASP A 178 18.68 -37.39 -5.85
N VAL A 179 18.91 -37.20 -4.56
CA VAL A 179 20.25 -36.99 -4.01
C VAL A 179 20.97 -38.29 -3.68
N ASP A 180 20.25 -39.38 -3.43
CA ASP A 180 20.83 -40.67 -3.04
C ASP A 180 20.84 -41.72 -4.15
N GLY A 181 20.20 -41.42 -5.29
CA GLY A 181 20.17 -42.23 -6.49
C GLY A 181 19.26 -43.45 -6.36
N ASP A 182 18.28 -43.45 -5.46
CA ASP A 182 17.34 -44.57 -5.30
C ASP A 182 16.24 -44.60 -6.39
N GLY A 183 16.17 -43.56 -7.22
CA GLY A 183 15.21 -43.42 -8.31
C GLY A 183 13.85 -42.89 -7.87
N THR A 184 13.71 -42.47 -6.61
CA THR A 184 12.57 -41.71 -6.10
C THR A 184 12.98 -40.26 -5.91
N THR A 185 12.16 -39.35 -6.46
CA THR A 185 12.39 -37.92 -6.32
C THR A 185 12.01 -37.48 -4.90
N GLU A 186 12.82 -36.62 -4.27
CA GLU A 186 12.45 -36.00 -3.01
C GLU A 186 11.54 -34.79 -3.22
N ASP A 187 10.35 -34.84 -2.60
CA ASP A 187 9.34 -33.77 -2.72
C ASP A 187 9.68 -32.52 -1.87
N THR A 188 10.68 -32.60 -0.97
CA THR A 188 11.04 -31.51 -0.06
C THR A 188 12.54 -31.42 0.19
N VAL A 189 13.02 -30.22 0.56
CA VAL A 189 14.39 -30.00 1.05
C VAL A 189 14.72 -30.92 2.22
N ASP A 190 13.77 -31.11 3.14
CA ASP A 190 13.99 -31.93 4.33
C ASP A 190 14.20 -33.40 3.98
N SER A 191 13.43 -33.91 3.01
CA SER A 191 13.63 -35.25 2.45
C SER A 191 15.00 -35.36 1.78
N ALA A 192 15.34 -34.45 0.87
CA ALA A 192 16.65 -34.46 0.19
C ALA A 192 17.82 -34.33 1.19
N MET A 193 17.68 -33.53 2.24
CA MET A 193 18.71 -33.38 3.26
C MET A 193 18.89 -34.66 4.11
N ALA A 194 17.81 -35.41 4.34
CA ALA A 194 17.90 -36.70 5.03
C ALA A 194 18.71 -37.71 4.20
N ASP A 195 18.54 -37.70 2.88
CA ASP A 195 19.12 -38.71 1.99
C ASP A 195 20.60 -38.43 1.65
N ILE A 196 21.04 -37.16 1.65
CA ILE A 196 22.46 -36.76 1.57
C ILE A 196 23.33 -37.42 2.68
N THR A 197 22.74 -37.82 3.81
CA THR A 197 23.51 -38.30 4.97
C THR A 197 24.01 -39.75 4.89
N LYS A 198 23.69 -40.51 3.84
CA LYS A 198 24.14 -41.91 3.73
C LYS A 198 25.05 -42.13 2.53
N VAL A 199 26.30 -42.50 2.80
CA VAL A 199 27.08 -43.33 1.86
C VAL A 199 26.45 -44.73 1.87
N THR A 200 25.37 -44.90 1.12
CA THR A 200 24.58 -46.15 1.07
C THR A 200 25.17 -47.19 0.10
N ALA A 201 26.29 -46.87 -0.56
CA ALA A 201 26.98 -47.80 -1.45
C ALA A 201 27.60 -48.96 -0.66
N LYS A 202 26.93 -50.13 -0.64
CA LYS A 202 27.40 -51.36 0.03
C LYS A 202 28.84 -51.74 -0.34
N SER A 203 29.25 -51.48 -1.59
CA SER A 203 30.59 -51.80 -2.11
C SER A 203 31.70 -50.89 -1.59
N ALA A 204 31.39 -49.68 -1.10
CA ALA A 204 32.38 -48.73 -0.60
C ALA A 204 32.73 -48.96 0.89
N ARG A 205 31.99 -49.83 1.58
CA ARG A 205 32.16 -50.09 3.01
C ARG A 205 33.10 -51.24 3.32
N ILE A 206 33.47 -52.06 2.33
CA ILE A 206 34.29 -53.26 2.53
C ILE A 206 35.69 -52.98 2.01
N PHE A 207 36.71 -53.28 2.82
CA PHE A 207 38.10 -53.28 2.38
C PHE A 207 38.89 -54.43 3.01
N TYR A 208 39.98 -54.80 2.34
CA TYR A 208 40.92 -55.77 2.87
C TYR A 208 41.99 -55.05 3.69
N PRO A 209 42.21 -55.42 4.96
CA PRO A 209 43.35 -54.94 5.73
C PRO A 209 44.66 -55.42 5.06
N PRO A 210 45.81 -54.81 5.40
CA PRO A 210 47.07 -55.24 4.83
C PRO A 210 47.39 -56.68 5.22
N SER A 211 48.28 -57.34 4.48
CA SER A 211 48.73 -58.69 4.83
C SER A 211 49.44 -58.69 6.18
N ILE A 212 49.02 -59.58 7.08
CA ILE A 212 49.55 -59.71 8.44
C ILE A 212 50.29 -61.03 8.55
N ALA A 213 51.57 -60.99 8.93
CA ALA A 213 52.34 -62.19 9.19
C ALA A 213 52.01 -62.77 10.57
N ILE A 214 51.81 -64.09 10.61
CA ILE A 214 51.67 -64.89 11.82
C ILE A 214 52.77 -65.95 11.79
N ASP A 215 53.56 -66.03 12.85
CA ASP A 215 54.60 -67.04 12.98
C ASP A 215 53.98 -68.36 13.43
N ALA A 216 53.87 -69.30 12.51
CA ALA A 216 53.36 -70.66 12.74
C ALA A 216 54.47 -71.71 12.92
N SER A 217 55.70 -71.29 13.26
CA SER A 217 56.83 -72.22 13.45
C SER A 217 56.69 -73.15 14.65
N THR A 218 55.80 -72.82 15.60
CA THR A 218 55.54 -73.62 16.80
C THR A 218 54.05 -73.67 17.10
N ASN A 219 53.60 -74.77 17.70
CA ASN A 219 52.23 -74.86 18.19
C ASN A 219 52.05 -73.93 19.39
N VAL A 220 50.97 -73.15 19.36
CA VAL A 220 50.63 -72.18 20.41
C VAL A 220 49.12 -72.25 20.63
N ILE A 221 48.68 -72.15 21.88
CA ILE A 221 47.25 -72.13 22.24
C ILE A 221 46.91 -70.74 22.77
N GLY A 222 45.79 -70.18 22.30
CA GLY A 222 45.24 -68.90 22.73
C GLY A 222 46.10 -67.70 22.34
N ALA A 223 46.79 -67.77 21.20
CA ALA A 223 47.56 -66.65 20.69
C ALA A 223 46.61 -65.51 20.27
N ASN A 224 47.05 -64.27 20.48
CA ASN A 224 46.29 -63.08 20.09
C ASN A 224 47.03 -62.27 19.02
N LYS A 225 46.29 -61.73 18.06
CA LYS A 225 46.78 -60.77 17.08
C LYS A 225 45.78 -59.62 16.96
N ASP A 226 46.22 -58.41 17.26
CA ASP A 226 45.39 -57.21 17.15
C ASP A 226 45.37 -56.73 15.70
N LEU A 227 44.38 -57.17 14.92
CA LEU A 227 44.29 -56.89 13.50
C LEU A 227 44.05 -55.41 13.22
N TYR A 228 43.34 -54.70 14.09
CA TYR A 228 43.18 -53.25 13.98
C TYR A 228 44.51 -52.53 14.14
N GLN A 229 45.31 -52.93 15.13
CA GLN A 229 46.60 -52.29 15.35
C GLN A 229 47.56 -52.55 14.18
N GLU A 230 47.58 -53.76 13.62
CA GLU A 230 48.35 -54.06 12.40
C GLU A 230 47.91 -53.20 11.20
N TYR A 231 46.59 -52.98 11.05
CA TYR A 231 46.04 -52.06 10.06
C TYR A 231 46.53 -50.62 10.26
N VAL A 232 46.42 -50.06 11.47
CA VAL A 232 46.90 -48.70 11.76
C VAL A 232 48.41 -48.60 11.56
N ASN A 233 49.18 -49.60 11.98
CA ASN A 233 50.63 -49.60 11.84
C ASN A 233 51.08 -49.53 10.37
N GLN A 234 50.34 -50.15 9.45
CA GLN A 234 50.68 -50.10 8.03
C GLN A 234 50.24 -48.79 7.36
N TYR A 235 49.08 -48.25 7.73
CA TYR A 235 48.47 -47.09 7.06
C TYR A 235 48.84 -45.74 7.70
N ALA A 236 49.19 -45.74 8.99
CA ALA A 236 49.57 -44.57 9.78
C ALA A 236 50.69 -44.91 10.81
N PRO A 237 51.87 -45.37 10.38
CA PRO A 237 52.96 -45.78 11.28
C PRO A 237 53.45 -44.63 12.16
N THR A 238 53.25 -44.72 13.48
CA THR A 238 53.69 -43.71 14.46
C THR A 238 54.76 -44.21 15.44
N ALA A 239 55.12 -45.50 15.44
CA ALA A 239 56.13 -46.07 16.35
C ALA A 239 56.88 -47.30 15.77
N PRO A 240 58.14 -47.57 16.19
CA PRO A 240 58.91 -48.77 15.80
C PRO A 240 58.23 -50.08 16.23
N PRO A 241 58.42 -51.23 15.52
CA PRO A 241 59.34 -51.49 14.39
C PRO A 241 58.78 -51.07 13.03
N TYR A 242 57.54 -50.58 12.99
CA TYR A 242 56.86 -50.08 11.81
C TYR A 242 57.32 -48.65 11.49
N THR A 243 58.62 -48.39 11.48
CA THR A 243 59.16 -47.16 10.89
C THR A 243 59.33 -47.44 9.41
N ASN A 244 58.36 -47.11 8.57
CA ASN A 244 58.61 -47.14 7.13
C ASN A 244 57.94 -46.00 6.37
N THR A 245 58.80 -45.15 5.82
CA THR A 245 58.77 -44.58 4.48
C THR A 245 57.86 -45.35 3.51
N PHE A 246 56.56 -45.04 3.50
CA PHE A 246 55.71 -45.35 2.35
C PHE A 246 56.06 -44.38 1.22
N VAL A 247 56.16 -44.91 0.01
CA VAL A 247 56.39 -44.10 -1.20
C VAL A 247 55.02 -43.75 -1.77
N SER A 248 54.78 -42.46 -1.99
CA SER A 248 53.54 -41.97 -2.56
C SER A 248 53.78 -41.34 -3.94
N SER A 249 52.74 -41.33 -4.79
CA SER A 249 52.79 -40.60 -6.06
C SER A 249 52.84 -39.09 -5.81
N THR A 250 53.36 -38.33 -6.79
CA THR A 250 53.32 -36.87 -6.73
C THR A 250 51.89 -36.36 -6.54
N GLY A 251 51.66 -35.50 -5.55
CA GLY A 251 50.35 -34.93 -5.24
C GLY A 251 49.46 -35.78 -4.32
N ALA A 252 49.90 -36.99 -3.93
CA ALA A 252 49.18 -37.78 -2.94
C ALA A 252 49.32 -37.15 -1.53
N PRO A 253 48.26 -37.22 -0.69
CA PRO A 253 48.33 -36.77 0.69
C PRO A 253 49.44 -37.46 1.49
N GLY A 254 50.00 -36.75 2.47
CA GLY A 254 51.10 -37.25 3.31
C GLY A 254 50.71 -38.32 4.34
N ALA A 255 49.43 -38.70 4.40
CA ALA A 255 48.91 -39.75 5.27
C ALA A 255 47.80 -40.50 4.54
N ILE A 256 47.74 -41.81 4.73
CA ILE A 256 46.61 -42.62 4.26
C ILE A 256 45.52 -42.54 5.33
N PRO A 257 44.27 -42.15 5.00
CA PRO A 257 43.19 -42.11 5.98
C PRO A 257 42.96 -43.46 6.65
N THR A 258 42.69 -43.44 7.95
CA THR A 258 42.33 -44.63 8.71
C THR A 258 41.04 -44.41 9.51
N TYR A 259 40.17 -45.41 9.52
CA TYR A 259 39.04 -45.52 10.46
C TYR A 259 39.47 -45.79 11.90
N ASN A 260 38.67 -45.31 12.87
CA ASN A 260 38.87 -45.67 14.27
C ASN A 260 38.38 -47.10 14.52
N ARG A 261 38.87 -47.72 15.60
CA ARG A 261 38.51 -49.09 15.98
C ARG A 261 36.99 -49.28 16.11
N ALA A 262 36.28 -48.26 16.60
CA ALA A 262 34.84 -48.29 16.79
C ALA A 262 34.04 -48.16 15.48
N ASP A 263 34.67 -47.69 14.39
CA ASP A 263 34.03 -47.44 13.10
C ASP A 263 34.05 -48.69 12.20
N LEU A 264 34.58 -49.83 12.69
CA LEU A 264 34.80 -51.04 11.92
C LEU A 264 34.13 -52.28 12.52
N TYR A 265 33.60 -53.13 11.65
CA TYR A 265 33.36 -54.54 11.90
C TYR A 265 34.50 -55.38 11.31
N TYR A 266 34.83 -56.50 11.96
CA TYR A 266 35.93 -57.36 11.59
C TYR A 266 35.42 -58.76 11.26
N TYR A 267 35.85 -59.31 10.13
CA TYR A 267 35.45 -60.64 9.68
C TYR A 267 36.66 -61.46 9.28
N ILE A 268 36.66 -62.73 9.67
CA ILE A 268 37.57 -63.75 9.16
C ILE A 268 36.75 -64.60 8.21
N THR A 269 37.03 -64.48 6.91
CA THR A 269 36.23 -65.13 5.86
C THR A 269 36.81 -66.48 5.44
N TYR A 270 38.06 -66.75 5.79
CA TYR A 270 38.74 -68.02 5.56
C TYR A 270 39.96 -68.14 6.48
N TYR A 271 40.26 -69.36 6.92
CA TYR A 271 41.55 -69.75 7.48
C TYR A 271 41.81 -71.22 7.14
N ASP A 272 43.07 -71.62 7.12
CA ASP A 272 43.49 -73.02 6.96
C ASP A 272 43.30 -73.79 8.28
N ASP A 273 42.33 -74.70 8.32
CA ASP A 273 41.95 -75.49 9.51
C ASP A 273 42.94 -76.60 9.86
N THR A 274 43.94 -76.86 9.00
CA THR A 274 45.03 -77.79 9.30
C THR A 274 46.13 -77.14 10.13
N ILE A 275 46.19 -75.80 10.11
CA ILE A 275 47.21 -74.98 10.77
C ILE A 275 46.63 -74.20 11.94
N PHE A 276 45.41 -73.68 11.78
CA PHE A 276 44.72 -72.86 12.76
C PHE A 276 43.46 -73.52 13.30
N ASP A 277 43.25 -73.43 14.60
CA ASP A 277 42.01 -73.83 15.27
C ASP A 277 41.54 -72.72 16.22
N ASN A 278 40.30 -72.83 16.72
CA ASN A 278 39.71 -71.93 17.71
C ASN A 278 39.77 -70.44 17.30
N VAL A 279 39.68 -70.18 15.99
CA VAL A 279 39.78 -68.83 15.43
C VAL A 279 38.53 -68.04 15.77
N SER A 280 38.71 -66.93 16.50
CA SER A 280 37.64 -66.00 16.87
C SER A 280 38.14 -64.55 16.81
N ILE A 281 37.23 -63.59 16.71
CA ILE A 281 37.55 -62.17 16.68
C ILE A 281 36.56 -61.37 17.51
N ASP A 282 37.07 -60.44 18.33
CA ASP A 282 36.24 -59.60 19.18
C ASP A 282 35.81 -58.30 18.49
N ALA A 283 34.95 -57.52 19.15
CA ALA A 283 34.47 -56.23 18.64
C ALA A 283 35.57 -55.15 18.55
N ASN A 284 36.73 -55.40 19.15
CA ASN A 284 37.90 -54.53 19.08
C ASN A 284 38.78 -54.90 17.87
N GLY A 285 38.54 -56.01 17.18
CA GLY A 285 39.41 -56.49 16.09
C GLY A 285 40.63 -57.25 16.59
N VAL A 286 40.58 -57.77 17.81
CA VAL A 286 41.59 -58.70 18.34
C VAL A 286 41.16 -60.12 17.97
N MET A 287 41.99 -60.78 17.18
CA MET A 287 41.81 -62.17 16.79
C MET A 287 42.52 -63.09 17.79
N THR A 288 41.80 -64.11 18.25
CA THR A 288 42.34 -65.22 19.06
C THR A 288 42.38 -66.49 18.20
N TYR A 289 43.47 -67.24 18.26
CA TYR A 289 43.68 -68.47 17.48
C TYR A 289 44.66 -69.42 18.15
N ASP A 290 44.56 -70.70 17.80
CA ASP A 290 45.52 -71.73 18.12
C ASP A 290 46.32 -72.08 16.85
N ILE A 291 47.62 -72.35 17.01
CA ILE A 291 48.46 -72.96 15.97
C ILE A 291 48.58 -74.45 16.31
N ILE A 292 47.95 -75.29 15.48
CA ILE A 292 47.86 -76.74 15.70
C ILE A 292 48.77 -77.55 14.76
N GLY A 293 49.32 -76.92 13.72
CA GLY A 293 50.25 -77.55 12.78
C GLY A 293 51.19 -76.54 12.13
N GLN A 294 52.26 -77.02 11.50
CA GLN A 294 53.17 -76.21 10.69
C GLN A 294 52.76 -76.29 9.22
N PRO A 295 52.80 -75.17 8.47
CA PRO A 295 52.49 -75.18 7.05
C PRO A 295 53.44 -76.10 6.27
N ALA A 296 52.89 -76.92 5.37
CA ALA A 296 53.65 -77.84 4.54
C ALA A 296 54.48 -77.13 3.45
N ASP A 297 54.01 -75.94 3.04
CA ASP A 297 54.67 -75.03 2.11
C ASP A 297 55.13 -73.75 2.83
N TYR A 298 55.65 -72.76 2.09
CA TYR A 298 56.21 -71.53 2.65
C TYR A 298 55.21 -70.66 3.44
N ASN A 299 53.88 -70.73 3.18
CA ASN A 299 52.87 -69.94 3.88
C ASN A 299 51.52 -70.67 3.97
N ALA A 300 50.78 -70.46 5.06
CA ALA A 300 49.33 -70.73 5.15
C ALA A 300 48.55 -69.41 4.98
N LEU A 301 47.26 -69.50 4.63
CA LEU A 301 46.43 -68.33 4.33
C LEU A 301 45.35 -68.09 5.38
N ILE A 302 45.11 -66.81 5.67
CA ILE A 302 43.95 -66.30 6.40
C ILE A 302 43.39 -65.11 5.63
N ASN A 303 42.07 -65.08 5.42
CA ASN A 303 41.39 -63.96 4.79
C ASN A 303 40.64 -63.15 5.84
N VAL A 304 40.95 -61.87 5.90
CA VAL A 304 40.34 -60.91 6.81
C VAL A 304 39.68 -59.81 5.99
N VAL A 305 38.50 -59.37 6.42
CA VAL A 305 37.74 -58.30 5.78
C VAL A 305 37.28 -57.31 6.85
N PHE A 306 37.52 -56.03 6.60
CA PHE A 306 37.03 -54.94 7.46
C PHE A 306 35.83 -54.28 6.77
N VAL A 307 34.80 -53.99 7.56
CA VAL A 307 33.58 -53.33 7.09
C VAL A 307 33.33 -52.07 7.90
N VAL A 308 33.31 -50.90 7.24
CA VAL A 308 32.97 -49.62 7.85
C VAL A 308 31.53 -49.67 8.35
N LYS A 309 31.25 -49.21 9.58
CA LYS A 309 29.92 -49.22 10.21
C LYS A 309 28.94 -48.24 9.58
#